data_AF-A0A1L8WS15-F1
#
_entry.id   AF-A0A1L8WS15-F1
#
_cell.length_a   1.000
_cell.length_b   1.000
_cell.length_c   1.000
_cell.angle_alpha   90.00
_cell.angle_beta   90.00
_cell.angle_gamma   90.00
#
_symmetry.space_group_name_H-M   'P 1'
#
loop_
_entity.id
_entity.type
_entity.pdbx_description
1 polymer ?
#
loop_
_entity_poly.entity_id
_entity_poly.type
_entity_poly.pdbx_seq_one_letter_code
_entity_poly.pdbx_strand_id
1 'polypeptide(L)'
;MERFIHKKIDPNEIPIIFVRDTTANTPLKVSVKEWTNRYSPVSLNELEIKLYRQALIYYTKKDYSKAIDLLKFLIVQTNYTHSEYIERLLTIYQIIDEPLKELQLLSSALAVSELISFPSTLIKKLEKRQSHVKEKIYRKR
;
A
#
# COMPACT_ATOMS: atom_id res chain seq x y z
N MET A 1 -4.99 -45.41 11.03
CA MET A 1 -5.07 -44.44 9.93
C MET A 1 -6.55 -44.19 9.65
N GLU A 2 -7.13 -43.14 10.23
CA GLU A 2 -8.51 -42.76 9.94
C GLU A 2 -8.54 -41.92 8.65
N ARG A 3 -9.37 -42.35 7.69
CA ARG A 3 -9.60 -41.62 6.45
C ARG A 3 -10.55 -40.46 6.77
N PHE A 4 -10.08 -39.23 6.61
CA PHE A 4 -10.93 -38.03 6.66
C PHE A 4 -11.92 -38.07 5.49
N ILE A 5 -13.12 -38.58 5.75
CA ILE A 5 -14.26 -38.47 4.84
C ILE A 5 -14.61 -37.00 4.78
N HIS A 6 -14.28 -36.34 3.66
CA HIS A 6 -14.72 -34.98 3.41
C HIS A 6 -16.25 -35.02 3.29
N LYS A 7 -16.93 -34.58 4.34
CA LYS A 7 -18.38 -34.37 4.34
C LYS A 7 -18.69 -33.43 3.17
N LYS A 8 -19.52 -33.87 2.23
CA LYS A 8 -19.97 -33.01 1.12
C LYS A 8 -20.65 -31.78 1.74
N ILE A 9 -20.13 -30.60 1.44
CA ILE A 9 -20.64 -29.32 1.94
C ILE A 9 -22.08 -29.18 1.46
N ASP A 10 -23.02 -29.10 2.40
CA ASP A 10 -24.44 -28.94 2.10
C ASP A 10 -24.65 -27.51 1.54
N PRO A 11 -25.34 -27.32 0.40
CA PRO A 11 -25.57 -25.99 -0.19
C PRO A 11 -26.22 -25.00 0.78
N ASN A 12 -26.94 -25.51 1.80
CA ASN A 12 -27.59 -24.71 2.83
C ASN A 12 -26.65 -24.28 3.98
N GLU A 13 -25.44 -24.84 4.08
CA GLU A 13 -24.43 -24.46 5.09
C GLU A 13 -23.50 -23.33 4.59
N ILE A 14 -23.62 -22.91 3.34
CA ILE A 14 -22.77 -21.87 2.76
C ILE A 14 -23.22 -20.50 3.31
N PRO A 15 -22.36 -19.74 4.01
CA PRO A 15 -22.75 -18.44 4.52
C PRO A 15 -23.06 -17.50 3.36
N ILE A 16 -24.08 -16.68 3.57
CA ILE A 16 -24.64 -15.81 2.54
C ILE A 16 -24.45 -14.37 2.98
N ILE A 17 -23.87 -13.55 2.10
CA ILE A 17 -23.63 -12.12 2.31
C ILE A 17 -24.67 -11.35 1.49
N PHE A 18 -25.25 -10.31 2.11
CA PHE A 18 -26.11 -9.35 1.41
C PHE A 18 -25.31 -8.09 1.10
N VAL A 19 -25.11 -7.81 -0.19
CA VAL A 19 -24.41 -6.61 -0.65
C VAL A 19 -25.44 -5.56 -1.08
N ARG A 20 -25.29 -4.32 -0.61
CA ARG A 20 -26.08 -3.18 -1.08
C ARG A 20 -25.22 -2.38 -2.06
N ASP A 21 -25.75 -2.14 -3.25
CA ASP A 21 -25.12 -1.26 -4.23
C ASP A 21 -25.40 0.20 -3.85
N THR A 22 -24.48 1.12 -4.12
CA THR A 22 -24.63 2.56 -3.82
C THR A 22 -25.68 3.24 -4.72
N THR A 23 -26.14 2.54 -5.76
CA THR A 23 -27.14 3.02 -6.72
C THR A 23 -28.45 2.24 -6.72
N ALA A 24 -28.47 1.01 -6.19
CA ALA A 24 -29.65 0.14 -6.20
C ALA A 24 -30.03 -0.28 -4.77
N ASN A 25 -31.23 0.12 -4.35
CA ASN A 25 -31.76 -0.13 -3.00
C ASN A 25 -32.17 -1.61 -2.76
N THR A 26 -31.80 -2.53 -3.66
CA THR A 26 -32.11 -3.96 -3.59
C THR A 26 -30.88 -4.75 -3.14
N PRO A 27 -30.92 -5.45 -1.99
CA PRO A 27 -29.79 -6.23 -1.51
C PRO A 27 -29.57 -7.46 -2.42
N LEU A 28 -28.38 -7.55 -3.03
CA LEU A 28 -27.99 -8.73 -3.80
C LEU A 28 -27.51 -9.83 -2.85
N LYS A 29 -28.09 -11.03 -2.98
CA LYS A 29 -27.71 -12.21 -2.21
C LYS A 29 -26.54 -12.91 -2.92
N VAL A 30 -25.36 -12.93 -2.31
CA VAL A 30 -24.17 -13.61 -2.85
C VAL A 30 -23.61 -14.60 -1.83
N SER A 31 -23.08 -15.74 -2.30
CA SER A 31 -22.33 -16.64 -1.42
C SER A 31 -21.01 -16.01 -0.99
N VAL A 32 -20.41 -16.43 0.13
CA VAL A 32 -19.08 -15.94 0.56
C VAL A 32 -18.05 -16.10 -0.56
N LYS A 33 -17.98 -17.26 -1.22
CA LYS A 33 -17.03 -17.52 -2.32
C LYS A 33 -17.23 -16.56 -3.50
N GLU A 34 -18.48 -16.27 -3.82
CA GLU A 34 -18.85 -15.36 -4.90
C GLU A 34 -18.63 -13.89 -4.53
N TRP A 35 -18.81 -13.54 -3.26
CA TRP A 35 -18.43 -12.23 -2.74
C TRP A 35 -16.92 -12.01 -2.85
N THR A 36 -16.11 -12.98 -2.40
CA THR A 36 -14.66 -12.90 -2.52
C THR A 36 -14.24 -12.81 -3.98
N ASN A 37 -14.81 -13.61 -4.88
CA ASN A 37 -14.45 -13.55 -6.29
C ASN A 37 -14.91 -12.27 -7.02
N ARG A 38 -16.08 -11.71 -6.68
CA ARG A 38 -16.63 -10.51 -7.34
C ARG A 38 -16.14 -9.19 -6.73
N TYR A 39 -15.88 -9.15 -5.42
CA TYR A 39 -15.58 -7.90 -4.69
C TYR A 39 -14.17 -7.84 -4.08
N SER A 40 -13.42 -8.94 -4.00
CA SER A 40 -12.10 -8.96 -3.33
C SER A 40 -10.95 -8.26 -4.07
N PRO A 41 -10.98 -7.97 -5.39
CA PRO A 41 -9.95 -7.11 -6.00
C PRO A 41 -10.32 -5.62 -6.00
N VAL A 42 -11.61 -5.30 -6.13
CA VAL A 42 -12.08 -3.91 -6.29
C VAL A 42 -12.08 -3.17 -4.96
N SER A 43 -12.45 -3.85 -3.86
CA SER A 43 -12.50 -3.24 -2.52
C SER A 43 -11.12 -2.92 -1.95
N LEU A 44 -10.11 -3.75 -2.23
CA LEU A 44 -8.72 -3.48 -1.81
C LEU A 44 -8.13 -2.29 -2.58
N ASN A 45 -8.31 -2.25 -3.89
CA ASN A 45 -7.84 -1.13 -4.72
C ASN A 45 -8.58 0.18 -4.37
N GLU A 46 -9.89 0.11 -4.07
CA GLU A 46 -10.65 1.26 -3.60
C GLU A 46 -10.20 1.74 -2.21
N LEU A 47 -9.86 0.81 -1.31
CA LEU A 47 -9.31 1.14 0.00
C LEU A 47 -7.94 1.80 -0.13
N GLU A 48 -7.04 1.27 -0.94
CA GLU A 48 -5.73 1.85 -1.22
C GLU A 48 -5.85 3.29 -1.75
N ILE A 49 -6.73 3.50 -2.74
CA ILE A 49 -7.00 4.83 -3.30
C ILE A 49 -7.54 5.79 -2.22
N LYS A 50 -8.48 5.33 -1.38
CA LYS A 50 -9.03 6.15 -0.28
C LYS A 50 -7.97 6.50 0.75
N LEU A 51 -7.13 5.54 1.15
CA LEU A 51 -6.05 5.75 2.10
C LEU A 51 -4.99 6.70 1.53
N TYR A 52 -4.64 6.57 0.25
CA TYR A 52 -3.69 7.48 -0.38
C TYR A 52 -4.25 8.90 -0.47
N ARG A 53 -5.53 9.06 -0.86
CA ARG A 53 -6.21 10.37 -0.82
C ARG A 53 -6.20 10.97 0.59
N GLN A 54 -6.44 10.15 1.62
CA GLN A 54 -6.38 10.60 3.00
C GLN A 54 -4.95 11.01 3.41
N ALA A 55 -3.93 10.28 2.97
CA ALA A 55 -2.53 10.64 3.21
C ALA A 55 -2.19 11.99 2.56
N LEU A 56 -2.71 12.28 1.36
CA LEU A 56 -2.57 13.58 0.70
C LEU A 56 -3.27 14.70 1.47
N ILE A 57 -4.45 14.44 2.04
CA ILE A 57 -5.16 15.42 2.89
C ILE A 57 -4.34 15.73 4.16
N TYR A 58 -3.74 14.71 4.80
CA TYR A 58 -2.86 14.96 5.94
C TYR A 58 -1.60 15.73 5.54
N TYR A 59 -1.02 15.40 4.39
CA TYR A 59 0.11 16.13 3.83
C TYR A 59 -0.20 17.61 3.60
N THR A 60 -1.35 17.95 2.99
CA THR A 60 -1.74 19.35 2.75
C THR A 60 -2.02 20.10 4.05
N LYS A 61 -2.55 19.40 5.07
CA LYS A 61 -2.74 19.93 6.42
C LYS A 61 -1.45 20.01 7.26
N LYS A 62 -0.30 19.59 6.71
CA LYS A 62 0.98 19.46 7.41
C LYS A 62 0.95 18.52 8.62
N ASP A 63 -0.04 17.64 8.71
CA ASP A 63 -0.10 16.56 9.70
C ASP A 63 0.76 15.39 9.21
N TYR A 64 2.08 15.61 9.23
CA TYR A 64 3.03 14.66 8.63
C TYR A 64 3.07 13.33 9.36
N SER A 65 2.78 13.27 10.66
CA SER A 65 2.74 12.01 11.42
C SER A 65 1.73 11.04 10.81
N LYS A 66 0.48 11.49 10.62
CA LYS A 66 -0.58 10.64 10.06
C LYS A 66 -0.33 10.33 8.58
N ALA A 67 0.22 11.28 7.82
CA ALA A 67 0.59 11.03 6.44
C ALA A 67 1.66 9.94 6.31
N ILE A 68 2.67 9.95 7.19
CA ILE A 68 3.74 8.94 7.23
C ILE A 68 3.16 7.57 7.52
N ASP A 69 2.28 7.44 8.52
CA ASP A 69 1.70 6.15 8.91
C ASP A 69 0.93 5.52 7.76
N LEU A 70 0.08 6.30 7.08
CA LEU A 70 -0.67 5.83 5.93
C LEU A 70 0.23 5.45 4.74
N LEU A 71 1.26 6.26 4.44
CA LEU A 71 2.17 5.98 3.34
C LEU A 71 3.03 4.74 3.61
N LYS A 72 3.50 4.53 4.84
CA LYS A 72 4.22 3.31 5.22
C LYS A 72 3.34 2.08 5.05
N PHE A 73 2.10 2.15 5.54
CA PHE A 73 1.13 1.07 5.38
C PHE A 73 0.93 0.73 3.89
N LEU A 74 0.67 1.75 3.06
CA LEU A 74 0.47 1.57 1.62
C LEU A 74 1.69 0.96 0.93
N ILE A 75 2.91 1.46 1.21
CA ILE A 75 4.14 0.94 0.59
C ILE A 75 4.33 -0.56 0.90
N VAL A 76 4.12 -0.96 2.16
CA VAL A 76 4.25 -2.37 2.57
C VAL A 76 3.15 -3.21 1.93
N GLN A 77 1.90 -2.74 1.98
CA GLN A 77 0.75 -3.47 1.44
C GLN A 77 0.87 -3.73 -0.06
N THR A 78 1.37 -2.74 -0.80
CA THR A 78 1.54 -2.86 -2.26
C THR A 78 2.92 -3.41 -2.64
N ASN A 79 3.70 -3.91 -1.68
CA ASN A 79 5.07 -4.41 -1.92
C ASN A 79 5.90 -3.44 -2.77
N TYR A 80 5.89 -2.13 -2.49
CA TYR A 80 6.67 -1.13 -3.22
C TYR A 80 6.33 -0.94 -4.72
N THR A 81 5.25 -1.51 -5.26
CA THR A 81 4.89 -1.37 -6.69
C THR A 81 4.54 0.07 -7.10
N HIS A 82 4.00 0.87 -6.19
CA HIS A 82 3.60 2.25 -6.43
C HIS A 82 4.69 3.23 -6.02
N SER A 83 5.41 3.75 -7.02
CA SER A 83 6.50 4.70 -6.79
C SER A 83 6.01 6.03 -6.21
N GLU A 84 4.76 6.43 -6.46
CA GLU A 84 4.20 7.68 -5.96
C GLU A 84 4.16 7.73 -4.44
N TYR A 85 3.88 6.60 -3.78
CA TYR A 85 3.82 6.50 -2.32
C TYR A 85 5.22 6.69 -1.71
N ILE A 86 6.21 6.07 -2.34
CA ILE A 86 7.62 6.15 -1.94
C ILE A 86 8.10 7.60 -2.10
N GLU A 87 7.88 8.21 -3.26
CA GLU A 87 8.31 9.59 -3.53
C GLU A 87 7.66 10.60 -2.57
N ARG A 88 6.37 10.41 -2.26
CA ARG A 88 5.67 11.26 -1.29
C ARG A 88 6.27 11.13 0.10
N LEU A 89 6.53 9.90 0.56
CA LEU A 89 7.11 9.66 1.89
C LEU A 89 8.53 10.22 2.00
N LEU A 90 9.35 10.05 0.95
CA LEU A 90 10.69 10.65 0.87
C LEU A 90 10.62 12.17 0.98
N THR A 91 9.67 12.79 0.27
CA THR A 91 9.44 14.24 0.34
C THR A 91 9.09 14.68 1.76
N ILE A 92 8.24 13.93 2.47
CA ILE A 92 7.90 14.25 3.86
C ILE A 92 9.15 14.18 4.75
N TYR A 93 9.95 13.10 4.67
CA TYR A 93 11.18 12.98 5.46
C TYR A 93 12.17 14.12 5.22
N GLN A 94 12.26 14.60 3.97
CA GLN A 94 13.06 15.76 3.65
C GLN A 94 12.52 17.05 4.30
N ILE A 95 11.20 17.26 4.31
CA ILE A 95 10.56 18.43 4.92
C ILE A 95 10.76 18.45 6.44
N ILE A 96 10.62 17.31 7.11
CA ILE A 96 10.78 17.21 8.57
C ILE A 96 12.24 17.03 9.02
N ASP A 97 13.19 17.17 8.09
CA ASP A 97 14.63 17.02 8.30
C ASP A 97 15.04 15.71 9.02
N GLU A 98 14.48 14.59 8.57
CA GLU A 98 14.74 13.24 9.08
C GLU A 98 15.58 12.42 8.08
N PRO A 99 16.86 12.77 7.85
CA PRO A 99 17.66 12.21 6.76
C PRO A 99 17.99 10.73 6.95
N LEU A 100 18.02 10.22 8.19
CA LEU A 100 18.25 8.80 8.45
C LEU A 100 17.07 7.95 7.97
N LYS A 101 15.84 8.42 8.21
CA LYS A 101 14.61 7.75 7.74
C LYS A 101 14.49 7.83 6.22
N GLU A 102 14.86 8.98 5.64
CA GLU A 102 14.95 9.14 4.19
C GLU A 102 15.93 8.15 3.56
N LEU A 103 17.13 8.01 4.12
CA LEU A 103 18.15 7.08 3.65
C LEU A 103 17.72 5.62 3.77
N GLN A 104 17.06 5.26 4.87
CA GLN A 104 16.53 3.92 5.08
C GLN A 104 15.51 3.57 4.00
N LEU A 105 14.55 4.46 3.74
CA LEU A 105 13.52 4.25 2.72
C LEU A 105 14.13 4.14 1.31
N LEU A 106 15.11 4.99 0.97
CA LEU A 106 15.81 4.91 -0.31
C LEU A 106 16.52 3.56 -0.50
N SER A 107 17.19 3.09 0.55
CA SER A 107 17.91 1.81 0.51
C SER A 107 16.95 0.64 0.31
N SER A 108 15.81 0.63 1.01
CA SER A 108 14.77 -0.39 0.82
C SER A 108 14.16 -0.34 -0.58
N ALA A 109 13.83 0.85 -1.09
CA ALA A 109 13.23 1.00 -2.41
C ALA A 109 14.18 0.57 -3.54
N LEU A 110 15.48 0.89 -3.43
CA LEU A 110 16.49 0.46 -4.39
C LEU A 110 16.74 -1.04 -4.36
N ALA A 111 16.80 -1.65 -3.17
CA ALA A 111 16.97 -3.10 -3.03
C ALA A 111 15.82 -3.90 -3.69
N VAL A 112 14.60 -3.37 -3.62
CA VAL A 112 13.41 -4.00 -4.21
C VAL A 112 13.25 -3.66 -5.70
N SER A 113 13.91 -2.61 -6.20
CA SER A 113 13.75 -2.13 -7.58
C SER A 113 14.11 -3.17 -8.65
N GLU A 114 15.07 -4.05 -8.36
CA GLU A 114 15.47 -5.16 -9.23
C GLU A 114 14.36 -6.22 -9.37
N LEU A 115 13.55 -6.42 -8.32
CA LEU A 115 12.49 -7.42 -8.30
C LEU A 115 11.21 -6.93 -9.00
N ILE A 116 10.96 -5.61 -8.96
CA ILE A 116 9.70 -4.99 -9.42
C ILE A 116 9.86 -4.29 -10.78
N SER A 117 11.08 -4.26 -11.32
CA SER A 117 11.38 -3.65 -12.61
C SER A 117 10.97 -2.18 -12.67
N PHE A 118 11.39 -1.39 -11.67
CA PHE A 118 11.20 0.06 -11.72
C PHE A 118 11.80 0.66 -13.01
N PRO A 119 11.19 1.73 -13.56
CA PRO A 119 11.78 2.45 -14.68
C PRO A 119 13.20 2.90 -14.35
N SER A 120 14.14 2.69 -15.26
CA SER A 120 15.56 3.05 -15.06
C SER A 120 15.76 4.53 -14.73
N THR A 121 14.88 5.40 -15.21
CA THR A 121 14.84 6.84 -14.89
C THR A 121 14.53 7.10 -13.42
N LEU A 122 13.60 6.33 -12.84
CA LEU A 122 13.25 6.42 -11.43
C LEU A 122 14.39 5.89 -10.55
N ILE A 123 15.01 4.78 -10.92
CA ILE A 123 16.16 4.21 -10.20
C ILE A 123 17.28 5.25 -10.10
N LYS A 124 17.69 5.84 -11.23
CA LYS A 124 18.72 6.89 -11.26
C LYS A 124 18.36 8.10 -10.39
N LYS A 125 17.08 8.48 -10.34
CA LYS A 125 16.58 9.57 -9.49
C LYS A 125 16.73 9.22 -8.01
N LEU A 126 16.37 8.00 -7.61
CA LEU A 126 16.49 7.52 -6.23
C LEU A 126 17.96 7.40 -5.80
N GLU A 127 18.83 6.87 -6.66
CA GLU A 127 20.27 6.78 -6.41
C GLU A 127 20.90 8.15 -6.20
N LYS A 128 20.62 9.11 -7.10
CA LYS A 128 21.11 10.48 -6.98
C LYS A 128 20.67 11.11 -5.66
N ARG A 129 19.40 10.93 -5.30
CA ARG A 129 18.86 11.40 -4.02
C ARG A 129 19.56 10.74 -2.83
N GLN A 130 19.84 9.44 -2.91
CA GLN A 130 20.54 8.70 -1.86
C GLN A 130 21.96 9.24 -1.63
N SER A 131 22.70 9.52 -2.69
CA SER A 131 24.04 10.14 -2.60
C SER A 131 23.99 11.49 -1.91
N HIS A 132 23.05 12.37 -2.28
CA HIS A 132 22.88 13.67 -1.64
C HIS A 132 22.51 13.55 -0.15
N VAL A 133 21.63 12.62 0.22
CA VAL A 133 21.24 12.40 1.62
C VAL A 133 22.44 11.88 2.43
N LYS A 134 23.23 10.95 1.88
CA LYS A 134 24.47 10.46 2.50
C LYS A 134 25.43 11.62 2.76
N GLU A 135 25.72 12.45 1.76
CA GLU A 135 26.57 13.64 1.92
C GLU A 135 26.04 14.58 3.01
N LYS A 136 24.73 14.84 3.06
CA LYS A 136 24.09 15.68 4.08
C LYS A 136 24.31 15.11 5.49
N ILE A 137 24.20 13.79 5.65
CA ILE A 137 24.42 13.12 6.94
C ILE A 137 25.89 13.21 7.35
N TYR A 138 26.83 12.93 6.42
CA TYR A 138 28.26 12.99 6.70
C TYR A 138 28.74 14.40 7.04
N ARG A 139 28.17 15.46 6.44
CA ARG A 139 28.51 16.85 6.75
C ARG A 139 27.92 17.38 8.07
N LYS A 140 26.89 16.72 8.61
CA LYS A 140 26.26 17.08 9.90
C LYS A 140 26.93 16.40 11.11
N ARG A 141 27.84 15.45 10.88
CA ARG A 141 28.65 14.79 11.92
C ARG A 141 29.99 15.48 12.05
#